data_AF-A0A2T2R556-F1
#
_entry.id   AF-A0A2T2R556-F1
#
_cell.length_a   1.000
_cell.length_b   1.000
_cell.length_c   1.000
_cell.angle_alpha   90.00
_cell.angle_beta   90.00
_cell.angle_gamma   90.00
#
_symmetry.space_group_name_H-M   'P 1'
#
loop_
_entity.id
_entity.type
_entity.pdbx_description
1 polymer ?
#
loop_
_entity_poly.entity_id
_entity_poly.type
_entity_poly.pdbx_seq_one_letter_code
_entity_poly.pdbx_strand_id
1 'polypeptide(L)' 'PVDVPRWDDVVDIDDVHDHTIKEIEHFFRTYKDLQDDAIQVEGFDGEDEAKAAFKRARQLYEQTFSDTQ' A
#
# COMPACT_ATOMS: atom_id res chain seq x y z
N PRO A 1 4.82 12.17 -1.46
CA PRO A 1 4.44 13.49 -2.03
C PRO A 1 5.52 13.94 -3.02
N VAL A 2 5.12 14.43 -4.20
CA VAL A 2 6.01 14.65 -5.36
C VAL A 2 7.06 15.75 -5.14
N ASP A 3 6.92 16.55 -4.09
CA ASP A 3 7.81 17.70 -3.78
C ASP A 3 8.70 17.46 -2.54
N VAL A 4 8.95 16.21 -2.14
CA VAL A 4 9.80 15.92 -0.98
C VAL A 4 11.15 15.36 -1.47
N PRO A 5 12.25 16.13 -1.43
CA PRO A 5 13.57 15.69 -1.92
C PRO A 5 14.09 14.41 -1.24
N ARG A 6 13.60 14.14 -0.02
CA ARG A 6 13.92 12.93 0.75
C ARG A 6 13.35 11.64 0.12
N TRP A 7 12.42 11.75 -0.81
CA TRP A 7 11.71 10.63 -1.44
C TRP A 7 12.01 10.53 -2.95
N ASP A 8 12.85 11.40 -3.50
CA ASP A 8 13.23 11.36 -4.92
C ASP A 8 14.03 10.10 -5.27
N ASP A 9 14.82 9.59 -4.33
CA ASP A 9 15.64 8.38 -4.51
C ASP A 9 14.93 7.09 -4.07
N VAL A 10 13.70 7.18 -3.55
CA VAL A 10 12.94 6.03 -3.05
C VAL A 10 12.03 5.51 -4.16
N VAL A 11 12.50 4.50 -4.89
CA VAL A 11 11.78 3.92 -6.03
C VAL A 11 11.15 2.59 -5.65
N ASP A 12 11.84 1.80 -4.83
CA ASP A 12 11.35 0.52 -4.33
C ASP A 12 11.24 0.50 -2.81
N ILE A 13 10.57 -0.51 -2.29
CA ILE A 13 10.41 -0.71 -0.86
C ILE A 13 11.76 -0.96 -0.16
N ASP A 14 12.71 -1.55 -0.86
CA ASP A 14 14.08 -1.79 -0.37
C ASP A 14 14.89 -0.50 -0.20
N ASP A 15 14.50 0.61 -0.85
CA ASP A 15 15.12 1.93 -0.68
C ASP A 15 14.62 2.65 0.58
N VAL A 16 13.52 2.17 1.17
CA VAL A 16 12.97 2.68 2.42
C VAL A 16 13.72 2.04 3.59
N HIS A 17 14.09 2.85 4.57
CA HIS A 17 14.68 2.31 5.80
C HIS A 17 13.74 1.28 6.45
N ASP A 18 14.26 0.09 6.76
CA ASP A 18 13.55 -1.01 7.45
C ASP A 18 12.74 -0.56 8.66
N HIS A 19 13.21 0.45 9.39
CA HIS A 19 12.51 0.97 10.56
C HIS A 19 11.18 1.62 10.19
N THR A 20 11.13 2.37 9.10
CA THR A 20 9.90 2.99 8.59
C THR A 20 8.90 1.93 8.13
N ILE A 21 9.36 0.87 7.45
CA ILE A 21 8.49 -0.24 7.04
C ILE A 21 7.87 -0.91 8.27
N LYS A 22 8.69 -1.20 9.30
CA LYS A 22 8.22 -1.80 10.56
C LYS A 22 7.24 -0.91 11.32
N GLU A 23 7.44 0.41 11.31
CA GLU A 23 6.49 1.36 11.90
C GLU A 23 5.14 1.33 11.18
N ILE A 24 5.15 1.29 9.84
CA ILE A 24 3.92 1.21 9.04
C ILE A 24 3.22 -0.13 9.27
N GLU A 25 3.96 -1.24 9.29
CA GLU A 25 3.42 -2.58 9.62
C GLU A 25 2.77 -2.59 11.00
N HIS A 26 3.48 -2.06 12.01
CA HIS A 26 2.99 -1.99 13.38
C HIS A 26 1.75 -1.10 13.50
N PHE A 27 1.72 0.02 12.78
CA PHE A 27 0.56 0.91 12.74
C PHE A 27 -0.67 0.18 12.18
N PHE A 28 -0.57 -0.50 11.04
CA PHE A 28 -1.72 -1.22 10.47
C PHE A 28 -2.17 -2.41 11.33
N ARG A 29 -1.22 -3.09 11.98
CA ARG A 29 -1.54 -4.17 12.91
C ARG A 29 -2.31 -3.66 14.12
N THR A 30 -1.86 -2.56 14.72
CA THR A 30 -2.42 -2.08 16.00
C THR A 30 -3.60 -1.12 15.85
N TYR A 31 -3.73 -0.43 14.71
CA TYR A 31 -4.78 0.57 14.50
C TYR A 31 -6.19 -0.02 14.61
N LYS A 32 -6.35 -1.30 14.25
CA LYS A 32 -7.63 -2.00 14.37
C LYS A 32 -7.74 -2.92 15.57
N ASP A 33 -6.76 -3.02 16.47
CA ASP A 33 -6.86 -3.94 17.63
C ASP A 33 -8.08 -3.69 18.55
N LEU A 34 -8.68 -2.49 18.51
CA LEU A 34 -9.90 -2.15 19.25
C LEU A 34 -11.20 -2.57 18.52
N GLN A 35 -11.12 -2.93 17.24
CA GLN A 35 -12.19 -3.58 16.49
C GLN A 35 -11.76 -5.05 16.39
N ASP A 36 -12.55 -6.04 16.83
CA ASP A 36 -12.19 -7.48 16.86
C ASP A 36 -11.75 -8.11 15.50
N ASP A 37 -11.54 -7.30 14.46
CA ASP A 37 -10.97 -7.66 13.17
C ASP A 37 -9.43 -7.60 13.23
N ALA A 38 -8.81 -8.71 13.60
CA ALA A 38 -7.36 -8.87 13.52
C ALA A 38 -6.90 -8.79 12.04
N ILE A 39 -6.20 -7.71 11.69
CA ILE A 39 -5.59 -7.55 10.37
C ILE A 39 -4.22 -8.24 10.40
N GLN A 40 -4.04 -9.26 9.56
CA GLN A 40 -2.72 -9.78 9.23
C GLN A 40 -2.11 -8.94 8.11
N VAL A 41 -0.98 -8.31 8.42
CA VAL A 41 -0.11 -7.71 7.43
C VAL A 41 0.90 -8.79 7.05
N GLU A 42 0.76 -9.40 5.87
CA GLU A 42 1.69 -10.46 5.40
C GLU A 42 3.02 -9.90 4.85
N GLY A 43 3.15 -8.58 4.81
CA GLY A 43 4.33 -7.87 4.33
C GLY A 43 3.94 -6.78 3.35
N PHE A 44 4.95 -6.27 2.65
CA PHE A 44 4.76 -5.32 1.57
C PHE A 44 5.50 -5.86 0.35
N ASP A 45 4.80 -5.91 -0.78
CA ASP A 45 5.39 -6.31 -2.05
C ASP A 45 6.07 -5.10 -2.74
N GLY A 46 6.96 -5.40 -3.69
CA GLY A 46 7.75 -4.41 -4.40
C GLY A 46 6.94 -3.58 -5.41
N GLU A 47 7.66 -2.72 -6.14
CA GLU A 47 7.09 -1.79 -7.10
C GLU A 47 6.18 -2.47 -8.17
N ASP A 48 6.56 -3.66 -8.64
CA ASP A 48 5.86 -4.37 -9.72
C ASP A 48 4.48 -4.87 -9.27
N GLU A 49 4.38 -5.48 -8.09
CA GLU A 49 3.12 -5.90 -7.49
C GLU A 49 2.24 -4.70 -7.16
N ALA A 50 2.81 -3.59 -6.68
CA ALA A 50 2.07 -2.36 -6.44
C ALA A 50 1.45 -1.80 -7.74
N LYS A 51 2.22 -1.78 -8.85
CA LYS A 51 1.72 -1.39 -10.17
C LYS A 51 0.64 -2.34 -10.68
N ALA A 52 0.79 -3.65 -10.45
CA ALA A 52 -0.19 -4.66 -10.85
C ALA A 52 -1.51 -4.50 -10.06
N ALA A 53 -1.43 -4.31 -8.75
CA ALA A 53 -2.58 -4.05 -7.88
C ALA A 53 -3.31 -2.77 -8.28
N PHE A 54 -2.59 -1.70 -8.60
CA PHE A 54 -3.18 -0.45 -9.08
C PHE A 54 -3.93 -0.64 -10.40
N LYS A 55 -3.33 -1.33 -11.38
CA LYS A 55 -3.99 -1.64 -12.66
C LYS A 55 -5.26 -2.46 -12.45
N ARG A 56 -5.21 -3.47 -11.57
CA ARG A 56 -6.35 -4.30 -11.22
C ARG A 56 -7.47 -3.49 -10.55
N ALA A 57 -7.12 -2.63 -9.60
CA ALA A 57 -8.08 -1.75 -8.93
C ALA A 57 -8.75 -0.79 -9.92
N ARG A 58 -7.99 -0.23 -10.87
CA ARG A 58 -8.53 0.63 -11.93
C ARG A 58 -9.50 -0.12 -12.85
N GLN A 59 -9.14 -1.33 -13.28
CA GLN A 59 -10.02 -2.18 -14.09
C GLN A 59 -11.29 -2.58 -13.35
N LEU A 60 -11.20 -2.92 -12.06
CA LEU A 60 -12.37 -3.23 -11.23
C LEU A 60 -13.28 -2.02 -11.08
N TYR A 61 -12.70 -0.83 -10.86
CA TYR A 61 -13.47 0.40 -10.80
C TYR A 61 -14.20 0.66 -12.13
N GLU A 62 -13.49 0.57 -13.26
CA GLU A 62 -14.09 0.70 -14.59
C GLU A 62 -15.22 -0.32 -14.81
N GLN A 63 -15.04 -1.59 -14.46
CA GLN A 63 -16.09 -2.62 -14.60
C GLN A 63 -17.30 -2.33 -13.70
N THR A 64 -17.06 -2.05 -12.42
CA THR A 64 -18.12 -1.83 -11.41
C THR A 64 -18.94 -0.57 -11.69
N PHE A 65 -18.31 0.48 -12.23
CA PHE A 65 -18.97 1.75 -12.54
C PHE A 65 -19.39 1.91 -14.01
N SER A 66 -18.91 1.07 -14.94
CA SER A 66 -19.39 1.06 -16.34
C SER A 66 -20.76 0.41 -16.52
N ASP A 67 -21.18 -0.47 -15.60
CA ASP A 67 -22.52 -1.10 -15.59
C ASP A 67 -23.62 -0.18 -15.01
N THR A 68 -23.31 1.09 -14.70
CA THR A 68 -24.30 2.09 -14.23
C THR A 68 -24.71 3.08 -15.33
N GLN A 69 -24.65 2.68 -16.61
CA GLN A 69 -25.12 3.51 -17.73
C GLN A 69 -26.35 2.96 -18.43
#